data_AF-A0A3S3N7X2-F1
#
_entry.id   AF-A0A3S3N7X2-F1
#
_cell.length_a   1.000
_cell.length_b   1.000
_cell.length_c   1.000
_cell.angle_alpha   90.00
_cell.angle_beta   90.00
_cell.angle_gamma   90.00
#
_symmetry.space_group_name_H-M   'P 1'
#
loop_
_entity.id
_entity.type
_entity.pdbx_description
1 polymer ?
#
loop_
_entity_poly.entity_id
_entity_poly.type
_entity_poly.pdbx_seq_one_letter_code
_entity_poly.pdbx_strand_id
1 'polypeptide(L)'
;MQGKAMKKRVKEREVALPAFSGEARTLGILCQDGMKSFPFPFKCHCHFMQRAGEGLGAFSSVEVLKPRPRFPHQVLLLLHRRRFFTLSQSTVGVQNRVEKSNFRLRLGLSAMAGDVPMTISNGNAQIQPDPKRTYQVVVAATQNMGIGKDGKLPWKLPSDLKFFKEVTLTTSDPVKKNAVIMGRKTWESIPLEHRPLPGRLNVVLTRSGSFDIATAENVVMCASMKSALELLAASPYCLSIEKVFVIGGGQVLSDALNAPGCDAIHLTEIRTNFDCDTFIPPIDLSVFHPWYSSFPVVENNIRFTFVTYVRVRSSAIEPLDTSKFEVEKFSFLPKNIFDKHEEYLYLKLVQDIISNGVQKDDRTGTGTVSKFGCQMRFNLRKNLPLLTTKKVFWRGVVEELLWFISGSTNAKVLQEKGIRIWDGNASRDFLDSIGLADREEGDLGPIYGFQWRHFGARYTNMHADYTGKGFDQLLDVIDKIKKKPDDRRIILSAWNPSDLELMALPPCHVFAQFYVANGELSCQMYQRSADMGLGVPFNIASYALLTCMIAHVCDLAPGDFVHVLGDAHVYRNHVRPLQEQLQKLPKPFPVLKINPQKKDIDSFVATDFTLVGYDPHQKIEMKMAI
;
A
#
# COMPACT_ATOMS: atom_id res chain seq x y z
N MET A 1 -55.86 -14.27 -44.84
CA MET A 1 -54.91 -15.24 -45.45
C MET A 1 -53.86 -15.58 -44.40
N GLN A 2 -53.48 -16.86 -44.36
CA GLN A 2 -52.71 -17.61 -43.35
C GLN A 2 -51.49 -16.85 -42.76
N GLY A 3 -51.04 -17.00 -41.51
CA GLY A 3 -51.33 -18.00 -40.49
C GLY A 3 -50.04 -18.60 -39.90
N LYS A 4 -49.71 -18.21 -38.65
CA LYS A 4 -48.96 -18.94 -37.60
C LYS A 4 -47.43 -19.14 -37.65
N ALA A 5 -46.89 -18.88 -36.46
CA ALA A 5 -45.60 -19.21 -35.87
C ALA A 5 -45.10 -20.65 -36.10
N MET A 6 -43.77 -20.83 -36.12
CA MET A 6 -43.14 -22.10 -35.73
C MET A 6 -41.70 -21.95 -35.22
N LYS A 7 -41.42 -22.75 -34.19
CA LYS A 7 -40.22 -22.94 -33.37
C LYS A 7 -38.99 -23.46 -34.16
N LYS A 8 -37.77 -23.11 -33.72
CA LYS A 8 -36.52 -23.89 -33.89
C LYS A 8 -35.72 -23.77 -32.58
N ARG A 9 -35.84 -24.73 -31.65
CA ARG A 9 -34.99 -25.93 -31.44
C ARG A 9 -33.49 -25.65 -31.44
N VAL A 10 -32.97 -25.51 -30.22
CA VAL A 10 -31.58 -25.62 -29.80
C VAL A 10 -31.14 -27.08 -29.92
N LYS A 11 -29.93 -27.32 -30.44
CA LYS A 11 -29.25 -28.62 -30.42
C LYS A 11 -28.42 -28.71 -29.14
N GLU A 12 -28.84 -29.56 -28.22
CA GLU A 12 -27.98 -30.10 -27.16
C GLU A 12 -27.09 -31.19 -27.75
N ARG A 13 -25.79 -31.16 -27.41
CA ARG A 13 -24.85 -32.26 -27.62
C ARG A 13 -24.60 -32.91 -26.27
N GLU A 14 -25.09 -34.13 -26.11
CA GLU A 14 -24.70 -35.04 -25.03
C GLU A 14 -23.23 -35.45 -25.22
N VAL A 15 -22.44 -35.36 -24.15
CA VAL A 15 -21.13 -36.02 -24.03
C VAL A 15 -21.25 -37.01 -22.88
N ALA A 16 -21.09 -38.28 -23.20
CA ALA A 16 -21.16 -39.41 -22.28
C ALA A 16 -19.95 -39.44 -21.34
N LEU A 17 -20.21 -39.62 -20.04
CA LEU A 17 -19.25 -39.99 -19.01
C LEU A 17 -19.26 -41.52 -18.85
N PRO A 18 -18.12 -42.22 -18.79
CA PRO A 18 -18.10 -43.60 -18.34
C PRO A 18 -17.98 -43.69 -16.80
N ALA A 19 -18.80 -44.59 -16.26
CA ALA A 19 -18.91 -44.93 -14.85
C ALA A 19 -17.67 -45.69 -14.33
N PHE A 20 -17.25 -45.36 -13.10
CA PHE A 20 -16.36 -46.19 -12.30
C PHE A 20 -17.19 -46.96 -11.26
N SER A 21 -17.25 -48.28 -11.41
CA SER A 21 -17.63 -49.22 -10.36
C SER A 21 -16.40 -50.01 -9.94
N GLY A 22 -16.08 -49.99 -8.64
CA GLY A 22 -14.88 -50.59 -8.09
C GLY A 22 -14.94 -52.10 -7.92
N GLU A 23 -13.79 -52.68 -7.58
CA GLU A 23 -13.68 -53.83 -6.68
C GLU A 23 -12.25 -53.91 -6.14
N ALA A 24 -12.14 -54.02 -4.82
CA ALA A 24 -10.91 -54.29 -4.10
C ALA A 24 -10.78 -55.80 -3.88
N ARG A 25 -9.62 -56.39 -4.22
CA ARG A 25 -9.16 -57.65 -3.63
C ARG A 25 -7.65 -57.68 -3.45
N THR A 26 -7.28 -57.99 -2.22
CA THR A 26 -5.94 -58.30 -1.69
C THR A 26 -5.49 -59.70 -2.10
N LEU A 27 -4.19 -59.91 -2.33
CA LEU A 27 -3.34 -61.11 -2.18
C LEU A 27 -2.13 -60.87 -3.10
N GLY A 28 -0.86 -61.14 -2.78
CA GLY A 28 -0.25 -62.16 -1.94
C GLY A 28 1.03 -62.58 -2.69
N ILE A 29 2.15 -62.62 -1.98
CA ILE A 29 3.52 -62.84 -2.48
C ILE A 29 3.69 -64.17 -3.24
N LEU A 30 4.48 -64.17 -4.32
CA LEU A 30 5.27 -65.34 -4.77
C LEU A 30 6.42 -64.92 -5.72
N CYS A 31 7.65 -65.23 -5.32
CA CYS A 31 8.87 -65.22 -6.14
C CYS A 31 8.89 -66.38 -7.14
N GLN A 32 9.45 -66.16 -8.34
CA GLN A 32 10.48 -67.04 -8.93
C GLN A 32 11.07 -66.48 -10.25
N ASP A 33 12.39 -66.36 -10.24
CA ASP A 33 13.43 -66.64 -11.26
C ASP A 33 13.18 -66.47 -12.77
N GLY A 34 14.16 -65.80 -13.42
CA GLY A 34 14.34 -65.81 -14.87
C GLY A 34 15.48 -64.91 -15.36
N MET A 35 16.73 -65.35 -15.15
CA MET A 35 17.97 -64.75 -15.70
C MET A 35 18.00 -64.66 -17.24
N LYS A 36 18.61 -63.57 -17.76
CA LYS A 36 19.49 -63.49 -18.97
C LYS A 36 20.15 -62.08 -18.98
N SER A 37 21.35 -61.90 -18.40
CA SER A 37 22.71 -61.95 -19.01
C SER A 37 23.00 -60.87 -20.09
N PHE A 38 23.62 -59.73 -19.70
CA PHE A 38 25.06 -59.30 -19.90
C PHE A 38 25.26 -58.39 -21.17
N PRO A 39 26.34 -57.58 -21.36
CA PRO A 39 26.92 -56.54 -20.47
C PRO A 39 27.58 -55.29 -21.15
N PHE A 40 28.13 -54.42 -20.28
CA PHE A 40 29.33 -53.53 -20.41
C PHE A 40 29.18 -52.01 -20.65
N PRO A 41 30.16 -51.19 -20.15
CA PRO A 41 29.90 -49.90 -19.52
C PRO A 41 30.76 -48.76 -20.13
N PHE A 42 30.52 -47.51 -19.75
CA PHE A 42 31.56 -46.47 -19.84
C PHE A 42 31.60 -45.62 -18.58
N LYS A 43 32.80 -45.59 -17.99
CA LYS A 43 33.25 -44.78 -16.85
C LYS A 43 33.44 -43.33 -17.32
N CYS A 44 32.96 -42.36 -16.53
CA CYS A 44 33.53 -41.00 -16.53
C CYS A 44 34.84 -41.01 -15.72
N HIS A 45 35.90 -40.47 -16.32
CA HIS A 45 37.16 -40.13 -15.64
C HIS A 45 37.08 -38.70 -15.09
N CYS A 46 37.29 -38.54 -13.78
CA CYS A 46 37.79 -37.30 -13.20
C CYS A 46 39.27 -37.52 -12.85
N HIS A 47 40.15 -36.82 -13.55
CA HIS A 47 41.57 -36.70 -13.21
C HIS A 47 41.73 -35.69 -12.09
N PHE A 48 42.32 -36.10 -10.96
CA PHE A 48 43.10 -35.23 -10.09
C PHE A 48 44.42 -35.93 -9.80
N MET A 49 45.52 -35.30 -10.22
CA MET A 49 46.89 -35.78 -10.03
C MET A 49 47.31 -35.64 -8.56
N GLN A 50 47.81 -36.73 -8.00
CA GLN A 50 48.76 -36.74 -6.87
C GLN A 50 50.18 -36.74 -7.43
N ARG A 51 51.02 -35.81 -6.96
CA ARG A 51 52.46 -36.03 -6.81
C ARG A 51 52.94 -35.40 -5.49
N ALA A 52 53.60 -36.21 -4.70
CA ALA A 52 54.34 -35.85 -3.50
C ALA A 52 55.75 -35.35 -3.85
N GLY A 53 56.35 -34.55 -2.98
CA GLY A 53 57.75 -34.12 -3.06
C GLY A 53 58.11 -33.02 -2.05
N GLU A 54 58.41 -33.46 -0.82
CA GLU A 54 59.43 -32.98 0.15
C GLU A 54 59.84 -31.49 0.26
N GLY A 55 59.84 -30.98 1.51
CA GLY A 55 60.55 -29.75 1.90
C GLY A 55 60.25 -29.32 3.35
N LEU A 56 61.25 -29.48 4.23
CA LEU A 56 61.24 -29.29 5.70
C LEU A 56 60.99 -27.84 6.17
N GLY A 57 60.40 -27.67 7.37
CA GLY A 57 60.36 -26.36 8.06
C GLY A 57 59.47 -26.19 9.31
N ALA A 58 59.71 -26.99 10.35
CA ALA A 58 59.62 -26.73 11.81
C ALA A 58 58.58 -25.79 12.51
N PHE A 59 58.04 -26.31 13.64
CA PHE A 59 57.39 -25.70 14.84
C PHE A 59 55.98 -25.04 14.65
N SER A 60 54.96 -25.20 15.50
CA SER A 60 54.81 -25.77 16.85
C SER A 60 53.33 -26.13 17.18
N SER A 61 53.14 -27.13 18.05
CA SER A 61 52.03 -27.34 19.01
C SER A 61 50.56 -27.30 18.53
N VAL A 62 49.96 -28.49 18.39
CA VAL A 62 48.50 -28.72 18.40
C VAL A 62 48.10 -29.15 19.81
N GLU A 63 47.23 -28.37 20.46
CA GLU A 63 46.52 -28.78 21.68
C GLU A 63 45.13 -29.31 21.30
N VAL A 64 44.85 -30.53 21.74
CA VAL A 64 43.59 -31.26 21.51
C VAL A 64 42.56 -30.83 22.56
N LEU A 65 41.42 -30.27 22.13
CA LEU A 65 40.25 -30.09 22.99
C LEU A 65 39.01 -30.81 22.43
N LYS A 66 38.51 -31.73 23.26
CA LYS A 66 37.32 -32.56 23.08
C LYS A 66 36.01 -31.74 23.01
N PRO A 67 34.93 -32.27 22.39
CA PRO A 67 33.67 -31.56 22.23
C PRO A 67 32.84 -31.55 23.53
N ARG A 68 32.17 -30.43 23.81
CA ARG A 68 31.15 -30.30 24.87
C ARG A 68 29.73 -30.16 24.29
N PRO A 69 28.69 -30.58 25.03
CA PRO A 69 27.38 -30.91 24.47
C PRO A 69 26.39 -29.73 24.45
N ARG A 70 25.34 -29.92 23.64
CA ARG A 70 24.17 -29.04 23.44
C ARG A 70 23.36 -28.81 24.73
N PHE A 71 22.81 -27.61 24.88
CA PHE A 71 21.64 -27.30 25.73
C PHE A 71 20.60 -26.46 24.95
N PRO A 72 19.30 -26.53 25.31
CA PRO A 72 18.19 -26.12 24.45
C PRO A 72 17.74 -24.67 24.68
N HIS A 73 17.17 -24.06 23.64
CA HIS A 73 16.55 -22.74 23.69
C HIS A 73 15.22 -22.77 24.46
N GLN A 74 15.14 -22.02 25.55
CA GLN A 74 13.90 -21.51 26.13
C GLN A 74 13.73 -20.02 25.82
N VAL A 75 12.48 -19.67 25.54
CA VAL A 75 11.93 -18.36 25.20
C VAL A 75 12.00 -17.41 26.40
N LEU A 76 12.40 -16.15 26.20
CA LEU A 76 12.26 -15.10 27.22
C LEU A 76 11.59 -13.84 26.63
N LEU A 77 10.39 -13.55 27.12
CA LEU A 77 9.68 -12.28 27.00
C LEU A 77 10.37 -11.20 27.85
N LEU A 78 10.57 -10.01 27.29
CA LEU A 78 11.00 -8.82 28.02
C LEU A 78 9.82 -7.88 28.27
N LEU A 79 9.39 -7.81 29.54
CA LEU A 79 8.50 -6.79 30.10
C LEU A 79 9.35 -5.73 30.81
N HIS A 80 9.28 -4.48 30.36
CA HIS A 80 9.89 -3.34 31.06
C HIS A 80 8.99 -2.89 32.23
N ARG A 81 9.49 -3.01 33.46
CA ARG A 81 8.98 -2.26 34.63
C ARG A 81 10.03 -1.26 35.12
N ARG A 82 9.61 0.00 35.23
CA ARG A 82 10.32 1.13 35.83
C ARG A 82 10.59 0.89 37.31
N ARG A 83 11.77 1.27 37.81
CA ARG A 83 12.02 1.49 39.25
C ARG A 83 12.47 2.92 39.50
N PHE A 84 11.77 3.52 40.46
CA PHE A 84 12.10 4.74 41.18
C PHE A 84 13.35 4.54 42.03
N PHE A 85 14.15 5.61 42.20
CA PHE A 85 15.13 5.72 43.27
C PHE A 85 14.74 6.90 44.16
N THR A 86 14.58 6.60 45.46
CA THR A 86 14.49 7.54 46.58
C THR A 86 15.87 7.71 47.20
N LEU A 87 16.25 8.93 47.56
CA LEU A 87 17.28 9.22 48.56
C LEU A 87 16.91 10.52 49.29
N SER A 88 16.98 10.47 50.61
CA SER A 88 16.57 11.52 51.54
C SER A 88 17.71 11.92 52.48
N GLN A 89 17.80 13.23 52.75
CA GLN A 89 18.39 13.91 53.93
C GLN A 89 19.93 13.88 54.10
N SER A 90 20.65 14.92 54.55
CA SER A 90 20.32 16.27 55.07
C SER A 90 21.60 17.10 55.35
N THR A 91 21.48 18.44 55.18
CA THR A 91 22.15 19.58 55.88
C THR A 91 23.67 19.69 56.04
N VAL A 92 24.26 20.82 55.59
CA VAL A 92 24.80 21.95 56.42
C VAL A 92 24.93 23.19 55.51
N GLY A 93 24.52 24.38 56.00
CA GLY A 93 24.58 25.66 55.27
C GLY A 93 25.86 26.48 55.52
N VAL A 94 26.02 27.58 54.77
CA VAL A 94 26.42 28.94 55.23
C VAL A 94 26.65 29.89 54.03
N GLN A 95 25.93 31.04 54.10
CA GLN A 95 26.17 32.43 53.65
C GLN A 95 26.30 32.88 52.16
N ASN A 96 25.31 33.73 51.82
CA ASN A 96 25.37 35.10 51.23
C ASN A 96 26.05 35.35 49.87
N ARG A 97 25.26 35.78 48.86
CA ARG A 97 25.12 37.22 48.51
C ARG A 97 23.99 37.46 47.50
N VAL A 98 23.42 38.66 47.62
CA VAL A 98 22.27 39.26 46.93
C VAL A 98 22.71 39.88 45.60
N GLU A 99 21.89 39.78 44.55
CA GLU A 99 21.54 40.92 43.69
C GLU A 99 20.24 40.70 42.90
N LYS A 100 19.42 41.76 42.87
CA LYS A 100 18.06 41.82 42.29
C LYS A 100 18.14 42.39 40.87
N SER A 101 17.24 41.95 40.00
CA SER A 101 16.67 42.81 38.96
C SER A 101 15.22 42.40 38.65
N ASN A 102 14.31 43.35 38.91
CA ASN A 102 12.89 43.32 38.58
C ASN A 102 12.69 43.81 37.14
N PHE A 103 11.65 43.33 36.44
CA PHE A 103 10.69 44.23 35.77
C PHE A 103 9.37 43.49 35.49
N ARG A 104 8.27 44.15 35.86
CA ARG A 104 6.87 43.68 35.82
C ARG A 104 6.09 44.76 35.08
N LEU A 105 5.24 44.42 34.11
CA LEU A 105 4.32 45.38 33.48
C LEU A 105 2.91 44.81 33.43
N ARG A 106 2.01 45.54 34.10
CA ARG A 106 0.54 45.43 34.10
C ARG A 106 -0.01 46.20 32.89
N LEU A 107 -1.15 45.78 32.36
CA LEU A 107 -2.04 46.62 31.54
C LEU A 107 -3.44 46.58 32.14
N GLY A 108 -3.97 47.77 32.40
CA GLY A 108 -5.24 48.03 33.09
C GLY A 108 -6.40 48.33 32.15
N LEU A 109 -7.60 48.23 32.71
CA LEU A 109 -8.86 48.65 32.12
C LEU A 109 -9.00 50.18 32.13
N SER A 110 -9.71 50.71 31.13
CA SER A 110 -10.41 51.99 31.20
C SER A 110 -11.72 51.90 30.42
N ALA A 111 -12.78 52.43 31.02
CA ALA A 111 -14.12 52.57 30.47
C ALA A 111 -14.42 54.07 30.29
N MET A 112 -15.07 54.44 29.19
CA MET A 112 -15.76 55.72 29.02
C MET A 112 -17.03 55.50 28.20
N ALA A 113 -18.12 56.10 28.68
CA ALA A 113 -19.48 56.01 28.17
C ALA A 113 -19.79 57.09 27.11
N GLY A 114 -20.76 56.79 26.25
CA GLY A 114 -21.42 57.76 25.36
C GLY A 114 -22.70 57.14 24.76
N ASP A 115 -23.87 57.67 25.14
CA ASP A 115 -25.18 57.43 24.50
C ASP A 115 -25.27 58.29 23.21
N VAL A 116 -25.93 57.93 22.09
CA VAL A 116 -27.38 57.84 21.72
C VAL A 116 -27.40 57.57 20.17
N PRO A 117 -28.48 57.15 19.46
CA PRO A 117 -29.43 56.03 19.57
C PRO A 117 -29.29 55.00 18.41
N MET A 118 -29.72 53.75 18.59
CA MET A 118 -29.81 52.76 17.51
C MET A 118 -31.01 53.01 16.59
N THR A 119 -30.75 53.21 15.30
CA THR A 119 -31.71 53.00 14.20
C THR A 119 -31.89 51.50 13.97
N ILE A 120 -33.14 51.05 14.04
CA ILE A 120 -33.55 49.70 13.62
C ILE A 120 -33.42 49.63 12.09
N SER A 121 -32.52 48.80 11.57
CA SER A 121 -32.57 48.37 10.18
C SER A 121 -32.76 46.85 10.13
N ASN A 122 -33.88 46.45 9.53
CA ASN A 122 -34.14 45.08 9.11
C ASN A 122 -33.15 44.73 8.01
N GLY A 123 -32.10 43.98 8.36
CA GLY A 123 -31.17 43.39 7.42
C GLY A 123 -31.21 41.87 7.54
N ASN A 124 -31.67 41.21 6.47
CA ASN A 124 -31.64 39.75 6.29
C ASN A 124 -30.33 39.15 6.82
N ALA A 125 -30.41 38.45 7.96
CA ALA A 125 -29.35 37.57 8.39
C ALA A 125 -29.19 36.48 7.33
N GLN A 126 -28.11 36.56 6.56
CA GLN A 126 -27.59 35.41 5.85
C GLN A 126 -27.43 34.29 6.88
N ILE A 127 -28.27 33.27 6.76
CA ILE A 127 -28.19 32.04 7.55
C ILE A 127 -26.80 31.46 7.29
N GLN A 128 -25.87 31.66 8.22
CA GLN A 128 -24.65 30.87 8.24
C GLN A 128 -25.09 29.41 8.32
N PRO A 129 -24.54 28.50 7.50
CA PRO A 129 -24.86 27.10 7.62
C PRO A 129 -24.44 26.66 9.02
N ASP A 130 -25.42 26.30 9.83
CA ASP A 130 -25.29 25.66 11.14
C ASP A 130 -24.09 24.68 11.10
N PRO A 131 -23.14 24.71 12.05
CA PRO A 131 -21.96 23.85 11.99
C PRO A 131 -22.40 22.39 12.19
N LYS A 132 -22.81 21.76 11.08
CA LYS A 132 -23.25 20.36 11.07
C LYS A 132 -22.02 19.49 11.27
N ARG A 133 -21.94 18.90 12.45
CA ARG A 133 -20.95 17.89 12.77
C ARG A 133 -21.01 16.75 11.74
N THR A 134 -19.87 16.40 11.18
CA THR A 134 -19.73 15.29 10.24
C THR A 134 -19.52 13.97 10.99
N TYR A 135 -19.55 12.86 10.26
CA TYR A 135 -19.41 11.53 10.82
C TYR A 135 -18.69 10.56 9.89
N GLN A 136 -18.32 9.41 10.43
CA GLN A 136 -17.73 8.30 9.70
C GLN A 136 -18.61 7.06 9.85
N VAL A 137 -18.60 6.15 8.89
CA VAL A 137 -19.32 4.88 8.97
C VAL A 137 -18.34 3.76 9.33
N VAL A 138 -18.76 2.85 10.21
CA VAL A 138 -18.03 1.60 10.47
C VAL A 138 -18.98 0.44 10.22
N VAL A 139 -18.62 -0.45 9.30
CA VAL A 139 -19.50 -1.55 8.89
C VAL A 139 -18.70 -2.77 8.40
N ALA A 140 -19.20 -3.96 8.69
CA ALA A 140 -18.76 -5.20 8.04
C ALA A 140 -19.83 -5.64 7.04
N ALA A 141 -19.43 -5.95 5.81
CA ALA A 141 -20.35 -6.32 4.75
C ALA A 141 -19.76 -7.37 3.81
N THR A 142 -20.62 -8.22 3.26
CA THR A 142 -20.27 -9.11 2.15
C THR A 142 -20.03 -8.33 0.85
N GLN A 143 -19.54 -8.99 -0.21
CA GLN A 143 -19.34 -8.37 -1.52
C GLN A 143 -20.61 -7.72 -2.10
N ASN A 144 -21.79 -8.29 -1.79
CA ASN A 144 -23.09 -7.76 -2.20
C ASN A 144 -23.69 -6.77 -1.19
N MET A 145 -22.87 -6.23 -0.29
CA MET A 145 -23.26 -5.26 0.75
C MET A 145 -24.32 -5.79 1.73
N GLY A 146 -24.39 -7.11 1.92
CA GLY A 146 -25.20 -7.73 2.98
C GLY A 146 -24.50 -7.63 4.34
N ILE A 147 -25.23 -7.24 5.38
CA ILE A 147 -24.69 -6.90 6.71
C ILE A 147 -25.33 -7.69 7.86
N GLY A 148 -26.44 -8.39 7.63
CA GLY A 148 -27.25 -8.95 8.69
C GLY A 148 -28.23 -10.01 8.20
N LYS A 149 -28.58 -10.92 9.11
CA LYS A 149 -29.62 -11.93 8.97
C LYS A 149 -30.35 -12.10 10.30
N ASP A 150 -31.67 -12.04 10.29
CA ASP A 150 -32.54 -12.22 11.47
C ASP A 150 -32.13 -11.33 12.67
N GLY A 151 -31.69 -10.11 12.40
CA GLY A 151 -31.24 -9.14 13.40
C GLY A 151 -29.87 -9.42 14.03
N LYS A 152 -29.08 -10.35 13.46
CA LYS A 152 -27.74 -10.74 13.92
C LYS A 152 -26.72 -10.62 12.80
N LEU A 153 -25.44 -10.61 13.17
CA LEU A 153 -24.33 -10.77 12.23
C LEU A 153 -24.30 -12.22 11.72
N PRO A 154 -24.22 -12.48 10.40
CA PRO A 154 -24.15 -13.84 9.86
C PRO A 154 -22.81 -14.56 10.14
N TRP A 155 -21.81 -13.83 10.64
CA TRP A 155 -20.46 -14.31 10.88
C TRP A 155 -19.98 -13.99 12.29
N LYS A 156 -18.90 -14.67 12.72
CA LYS A 156 -18.20 -14.42 13.98
C LYS A 156 -16.72 -14.15 13.69
N LEU A 157 -16.35 -12.87 13.73
CA LEU A 157 -15.00 -12.40 13.42
C LEU A 157 -14.44 -11.56 14.59
N PRO A 158 -13.77 -12.18 15.58
CA PRO A 158 -13.13 -11.45 16.67
C PRO A 158 -12.17 -10.34 16.19
N SER A 159 -11.45 -10.57 15.09
CA SER A 159 -10.53 -9.57 14.52
C SER A 159 -11.28 -8.34 13.98
N ASP A 160 -12.48 -8.52 13.41
CA ASP A 160 -13.36 -7.43 12.99
C ASP A 160 -13.87 -6.62 14.19
N LEU A 161 -14.34 -7.28 15.24
CA LEU A 161 -14.79 -6.61 16.46
C LEU A 161 -13.65 -5.82 17.14
N LYS A 162 -12.42 -6.34 17.07
CA LYS A 162 -11.21 -5.63 17.53
C LYS A 162 -10.97 -4.38 16.70
N PHE A 163 -11.03 -4.48 15.36
CA PHE A 163 -10.90 -3.34 14.46
C PHE A 163 -12.00 -2.29 14.72
N PHE A 164 -13.25 -2.70 14.81
CA PHE A 164 -14.39 -1.84 15.17
C PHE A 164 -14.14 -1.09 16.49
N LYS A 165 -13.68 -1.81 17.52
CA LYS A 165 -13.36 -1.22 18.83
C LYS A 165 -12.22 -0.21 18.70
N GLU A 166 -11.13 -0.55 18.04
CA GLU A 166 -9.98 0.35 17.86
C GLU A 166 -10.39 1.63 17.12
N VAL A 167 -11.08 1.51 15.98
CA VAL A 167 -11.55 2.66 15.19
C VAL A 167 -12.48 3.58 15.99
N THR A 168 -13.46 3.00 16.70
CA THR A 168 -14.48 3.80 17.40
C THR A 168 -14.02 4.31 18.77
N LEU A 169 -13.01 3.71 19.39
CA LEU A 169 -12.56 4.08 20.73
C LEU A 169 -11.35 5.03 20.71
N THR A 170 -10.46 4.93 19.72
CA THR A 170 -9.22 5.72 19.69
C THR A 170 -9.52 7.21 19.46
N THR A 171 -9.05 8.05 20.37
CA THR A 171 -9.02 9.50 20.26
C THR A 171 -7.58 10.00 20.13
N SER A 172 -7.42 11.16 19.49
CA SER A 172 -6.13 11.88 19.48
C SER A 172 -5.92 12.62 20.80
N ASP A 173 -7.00 13.13 21.39
CA ASP A 173 -7.02 13.76 22.70
C ASP A 173 -7.51 12.76 23.78
N PRO A 174 -6.66 12.40 24.76
CA PRO A 174 -7.02 11.43 25.79
C PRO A 174 -8.12 11.90 26.75
N VAL A 175 -8.44 13.21 26.78
CA VAL A 175 -9.51 13.77 27.62
C VAL A 175 -10.87 13.66 26.92
N LYS A 176 -10.89 13.51 25.59
CA LYS A 176 -12.11 13.38 24.79
C LYS A 176 -12.56 11.93 24.65
N LYS A 177 -13.83 11.75 24.30
CA LYS A 177 -14.42 10.47 23.90
C LYS A 177 -14.89 10.54 22.45
N ASN A 178 -15.22 9.41 21.85
CA ASN A 178 -15.96 9.38 20.58
C ASN A 178 -17.44 9.06 20.83
N ALA A 179 -18.29 9.41 19.86
CA ALA A 179 -19.71 9.05 19.86
C ALA A 179 -19.99 7.97 18.80
N VAL A 180 -20.87 7.02 19.14
CA VAL A 180 -21.40 6.01 18.23
C VAL A 180 -22.91 6.19 18.08
N ILE A 181 -23.38 6.39 16.85
CA ILE A 181 -24.79 6.53 16.50
C ILE A 181 -25.28 5.19 15.96
N MET A 182 -26.39 4.70 16.50
CA MET A 182 -27.03 3.49 16.02
C MET A 182 -28.56 3.52 16.11
N GLY A 183 -29.24 2.75 15.26
CA GLY A 183 -30.69 2.53 15.37
C GLY A 183 -31.08 1.59 16.52
N ARG A 184 -32.33 1.69 17.01
CA ARG A 184 -32.87 0.85 18.10
C ARG A 184 -32.61 -0.65 17.93
N LYS A 185 -32.84 -1.22 16.74
CA LYS A 185 -32.63 -2.67 16.50
C LYS A 185 -31.15 -3.07 16.65
N THR A 186 -30.23 -2.22 16.22
CA THR A 186 -28.79 -2.46 16.40
C THR A 186 -28.40 -2.36 17.86
N TRP A 187 -28.91 -1.35 18.57
CA TRP A 187 -28.78 -1.27 20.02
C TRP A 187 -29.22 -2.59 20.65
N GLU A 188 -30.45 -3.03 20.35
CA GLU A 188 -31.06 -4.29 20.82
C GLU A 188 -30.29 -5.56 20.47
N SER A 189 -29.52 -5.58 19.38
CA SER A 189 -28.65 -6.72 19.02
C SER A 189 -27.34 -6.82 19.81
N ILE A 190 -26.87 -5.75 20.45
CA ILE A 190 -25.61 -5.76 21.21
C ILE A 190 -25.83 -6.52 22.55
N PRO A 191 -25.03 -7.54 22.90
CA PRO A 191 -25.20 -8.26 24.16
C PRO A 191 -25.21 -7.34 25.39
N LEU A 192 -26.00 -7.69 26.42
CA LEU A 192 -26.20 -6.83 27.60
C LEU A 192 -24.89 -6.54 28.33
N GLU A 193 -23.97 -7.52 28.38
CA GLU A 193 -22.62 -7.39 28.94
C GLU A 193 -21.70 -6.43 28.18
N HIS A 194 -22.11 -6.00 26.98
CA HIS A 194 -21.37 -5.09 26.12
C HIS A 194 -22.13 -3.80 25.81
N ARG A 195 -23.30 -3.61 26.43
CA ARG A 195 -24.18 -2.46 26.24
C ARG A 195 -24.31 -1.67 27.56
N PRO A 196 -24.05 -0.35 27.57
CA PRO A 196 -23.54 0.47 26.47
C PRO A 196 -22.11 0.10 26.05
N LEU A 197 -21.70 0.49 24.84
CA LEU A 197 -20.33 0.30 24.39
C LEU A 197 -19.39 1.16 25.25
N PRO A 198 -18.46 0.56 26.02
CA PRO A 198 -17.68 1.29 27.02
C PRO A 198 -16.70 2.28 26.36
N GLY A 199 -16.41 3.37 27.08
CA GLY A 199 -15.47 4.42 26.66
C GLY A 199 -15.98 5.34 25.54
N ARG A 200 -17.25 5.19 25.14
CA ARG A 200 -17.88 5.95 24.06
C ARG A 200 -19.24 6.48 24.49
N LEU A 201 -19.65 7.60 23.92
CA LEU A 201 -21.03 8.08 24.03
C LEU A 201 -21.91 7.29 23.05
N ASN A 202 -22.94 6.63 23.56
CA ASN A 202 -23.85 5.83 22.74
C ASN A 202 -25.10 6.66 22.42
N VAL A 203 -25.34 6.92 21.13
CA VAL A 203 -26.51 7.68 20.67
C VAL A 203 -27.46 6.73 19.95
N VAL A 204 -28.64 6.51 20.54
CA VAL A 204 -29.65 5.58 20.04
C VAL A 204 -30.75 6.34 19.31
N LEU A 205 -30.94 6.04 18.03
CA LEU A 205 -32.00 6.60 17.22
C LEU A 205 -33.30 5.83 17.44
N THR A 206 -34.29 6.50 18.04
CA THR A 206 -35.60 5.92 18.35
C THR A 206 -36.70 7.00 18.37
N ARG A 207 -37.91 6.61 17.94
CA ARG A 207 -39.12 7.47 18.03
C ARG A 207 -40.05 7.06 19.18
N SER A 208 -39.86 5.87 19.74
CA SER A 208 -40.60 5.41 20.91
C SER A 208 -40.03 6.08 22.16
N GLY A 209 -40.84 6.93 22.81
CA GLY A 209 -40.47 7.66 24.04
C GLY A 209 -40.44 6.79 25.31
N SER A 210 -40.72 5.50 25.20
CA SER A 210 -40.83 4.56 26.32
C SER A 210 -39.79 3.45 26.20
N PHE A 211 -38.58 3.68 26.70
CA PHE A 211 -37.59 2.62 26.92
C PHE A 211 -36.72 2.96 28.14
N ASP A 212 -36.43 1.95 28.96
CA ASP A 212 -35.53 1.96 30.14
C ASP A 212 -34.05 2.30 29.82
N ILE A 213 -33.78 2.88 28.65
CA ILE A 213 -32.44 3.30 28.21
C ILE A 213 -32.02 4.61 28.88
N ALA A 214 -32.98 5.45 29.29
CA ALA A 214 -32.75 6.82 29.76
C ALA A 214 -31.94 6.95 31.05
N THR A 215 -31.63 5.85 31.75
CA THR A 215 -30.89 5.84 33.04
C THR A 215 -29.45 5.37 32.92
N ALA A 216 -29.01 4.88 31.76
CA ALA A 216 -27.65 4.39 31.57
C ALA A 216 -26.67 5.55 31.32
N GLU A 217 -25.61 5.62 32.12
CA GLU A 217 -24.54 6.61 31.94
C GLU A 217 -23.91 6.50 30.55
N ASN A 218 -23.65 7.63 29.88
CA ASN A 218 -23.11 7.70 28.51
C ASN A 218 -24.05 7.18 27.40
N VAL A 219 -25.37 7.21 27.61
CA VAL A 219 -26.37 6.92 26.57
C VAL A 219 -27.29 8.12 26.35
N VAL A 220 -27.57 8.45 25.08
CA VAL A 220 -28.51 9.50 24.69
C VAL A 220 -29.45 8.99 23.62
N MET A 221 -30.72 9.41 23.69
CA MET A 221 -31.72 9.09 22.69
C MET A 221 -31.98 10.28 21.78
N CYS A 222 -32.10 10.04 20.47
CA CYS A 222 -32.43 11.06 19.48
C CYS A 222 -33.49 10.53 18.52
N ALA A 223 -34.39 11.40 18.06
CA ALA A 223 -35.46 11.00 17.15
C ALA A 223 -34.98 10.75 15.70
N SER A 224 -33.84 11.33 15.34
CA SER A 224 -33.27 11.27 13.99
C SER A 224 -31.76 11.50 13.97
N MET A 225 -31.14 11.16 12.84
CA MET A 225 -29.72 11.47 12.56
C MET A 225 -29.46 12.98 12.65
N LYS A 226 -30.37 13.80 12.12
CA LYS A 226 -30.25 15.28 12.17
C LYS A 226 -30.17 15.79 13.62
N SER A 227 -31.14 15.41 14.46
CA SER A 227 -31.15 15.79 15.88
C SER A 227 -29.94 15.27 16.64
N ALA A 228 -29.41 14.09 16.28
CA ALA A 228 -28.21 13.54 16.91
C ALA A 228 -26.97 14.39 16.57
N LEU A 229 -26.80 14.77 15.31
CA LEU A 229 -25.67 15.60 14.88
C LEU A 229 -25.76 17.03 15.45
N GLU A 230 -26.96 17.61 15.53
CA GLU A 230 -27.20 18.91 16.18
C GLU A 230 -26.85 18.86 17.67
N LEU A 231 -27.31 17.83 18.39
CA LEU A 231 -26.94 17.63 19.79
C LEU A 231 -25.43 17.50 19.97
N LEU A 232 -24.77 16.70 19.13
CA LEU A 232 -23.32 16.49 19.20
C LEU A 232 -22.54 17.74 18.78
N ALA A 233 -23.12 18.65 17.99
CA ALA A 233 -22.54 19.94 17.65
C ALA A 233 -22.70 20.98 18.77
N ALA A 234 -23.60 20.76 19.72
CA ALA A 234 -23.86 21.65 20.84
C ALA A 234 -23.02 21.30 22.09
N SER A 235 -22.92 22.28 23.01
CA SER A 235 -22.33 22.06 24.34
C SER A 235 -23.19 21.10 25.17
N PRO A 236 -22.60 20.18 25.97
CA PRO A 236 -21.16 20.02 26.23
C PRO A 236 -20.43 19.06 25.25
N TYR A 237 -21.14 18.49 24.27
CA TYR A 237 -20.61 17.44 23.41
C TYR A 237 -19.61 17.93 22.35
N CYS A 238 -19.72 19.18 21.90
CA CYS A 238 -18.73 19.75 20.99
C CYS A 238 -17.32 19.87 21.61
N LEU A 239 -17.23 19.97 22.94
CA LEU A 239 -15.96 20.06 23.68
C LEU A 239 -15.42 18.68 24.08
N SER A 240 -16.32 17.74 24.41
CA SER A 240 -15.97 16.44 24.99
C SER A 240 -15.93 15.28 24.01
N ILE A 241 -16.64 15.38 22.88
CA ILE A 241 -16.63 14.37 21.83
C ILE A 241 -15.63 14.80 20.75
N GLU A 242 -14.75 13.89 20.31
CA GLU A 242 -13.81 14.13 19.22
C GLU A 242 -14.44 13.74 17.87
N LYS A 243 -14.78 12.46 17.68
CA LYS A 243 -15.33 11.93 16.42
C LYS A 243 -16.69 11.27 16.60
N VAL A 244 -17.46 11.21 15.51
CA VAL A 244 -18.79 10.59 15.45
C VAL A 244 -18.76 9.43 14.46
N PHE A 245 -19.24 8.27 14.88
CA PHE A 245 -19.31 7.06 14.06
C PHE A 245 -20.74 6.56 13.94
N VAL A 246 -21.21 6.28 12.74
CA VAL A 246 -22.47 5.57 12.48
C VAL A 246 -22.17 4.10 12.32
N ILE A 247 -22.83 3.26 13.12
CA ILE A 247 -22.46 1.84 13.26
C ILE A 247 -23.60 0.85 12.93
N GLY A 248 -24.78 1.33 12.55
CA GLY A 248 -25.95 0.48 12.28
C GLY A 248 -27.28 1.14 12.61
N GLY A 249 -28.44 0.58 12.28
CA GLY A 249 -28.67 -0.64 11.51
C GLY A 249 -28.90 -0.35 10.03
N GLY A 250 -29.45 -1.32 9.29
CA GLY A 250 -29.58 -1.26 7.82
C GLY A 250 -30.11 0.05 7.28
N GLN A 251 -31.25 0.55 7.78
CA GLN A 251 -31.80 1.84 7.34
C GLN A 251 -30.88 3.03 7.66
N VAL A 252 -30.33 3.08 8.88
CA VAL A 252 -29.45 4.18 9.30
C VAL A 252 -28.18 4.21 8.46
N LEU A 253 -27.58 3.05 8.19
CA LEU A 253 -26.42 2.93 7.31
C LEU A 253 -26.78 3.26 5.86
N SER A 254 -27.95 2.83 5.37
CA SER A 254 -28.41 3.14 4.02
C SER A 254 -28.54 4.65 3.80
N ASP A 255 -29.06 5.38 4.79
CA ASP A 255 -29.23 6.83 4.72
C ASP A 255 -27.90 7.58 4.94
N ALA A 256 -26.93 6.96 5.63
CA ALA A 256 -25.69 7.62 6.05
C ALA A 256 -24.49 7.36 5.12
N LEU A 257 -24.36 6.16 4.55
CA LEU A 257 -23.14 5.67 3.86
C LEU A 257 -22.62 6.65 2.80
N ASN A 258 -23.48 7.07 1.88
CA ASN A 258 -23.10 7.94 0.76
C ASN A 258 -23.50 9.40 0.98
N ALA A 259 -24.11 9.75 2.12
CA ALA A 259 -24.63 11.09 2.37
C ALA A 259 -23.51 12.13 2.53
N PRO A 260 -23.74 13.41 2.17
CA PRO A 260 -22.71 14.45 2.18
C PRO A 260 -21.98 14.66 3.51
N GLY A 261 -22.61 14.31 4.65
CA GLY A 261 -22.01 14.41 5.98
C GLY A 261 -21.08 13.25 6.37
N CYS A 262 -20.96 12.22 5.54
CA CYS A 262 -20.06 11.09 5.77
C CYS A 262 -18.67 11.36 5.21
N ASP A 263 -17.66 11.52 6.07
CA ASP A 263 -16.28 11.82 5.66
C ASP A 263 -15.46 10.57 5.34
N ALA A 264 -15.75 9.44 6.00
CA ALA A 264 -15.05 8.18 5.77
C ALA A 264 -15.93 6.96 6.01
N ILE A 265 -15.58 5.86 5.35
CA ILE A 265 -16.22 4.55 5.52
C ILE A 265 -15.12 3.54 5.86
N HIS A 266 -15.19 2.98 7.06
CA HIS A 266 -14.36 1.87 7.52
C HIS A 266 -15.12 0.57 7.29
N LEU A 267 -14.77 -0.12 6.21
CA LEU A 267 -15.40 -1.34 5.73
C LEU A 267 -14.55 -2.55 6.09
N THR A 268 -15.13 -3.52 6.78
CA THR A 268 -14.63 -4.89 6.76
C THR A 268 -15.29 -5.61 5.59
N GLU A 269 -14.54 -5.79 4.50
CA GLU A 269 -15.01 -6.40 3.26
C GLU A 269 -14.85 -7.91 3.34
N ILE A 270 -15.97 -8.62 3.51
CA ILE A 270 -16.02 -10.07 3.63
C ILE A 270 -16.19 -10.69 2.25
N ARG A 271 -15.25 -11.54 1.87
CA ARG A 271 -15.21 -12.20 0.56
C ARG A 271 -16.05 -13.47 0.50
N THR A 272 -16.40 -14.03 1.65
CA THR A 272 -17.30 -15.19 1.74
C THR A 272 -18.75 -14.74 1.58
N ASN A 273 -19.53 -15.45 0.77
CA ASN A 273 -20.96 -15.20 0.64
C ASN A 273 -21.72 -15.76 1.84
N PHE A 274 -22.63 -14.94 2.38
CA PHE A 274 -23.55 -15.31 3.45
C PHE A 274 -24.98 -15.01 3.01
N ASP A 275 -25.93 -15.80 3.50
CA ASP A 275 -27.34 -15.44 3.39
C ASP A 275 -27.63 -14.23 4.29
N CYS A 276 -28.17 -13.17 3.71
CA CYS A 276 -28.44 -11.89 4.35
C CYS A 276 -29.86 -11.45 4.00
N ASP A 277 -30.55 -10.82 4.96
CA ASP A 277 -31.84 -10.15 4.73
C ASP A 277 -31.74 -8.63 4.84
N THR A 278 -30.62 -8.13 5.36
CA THR A 278 -30.36 -6.72 5.58
C THR A 278 -29.16 -6.30 4.75
N PHE A 279 -29.36 -5.30 3.90
CA PHE A 279 -28.37 -4.80 2.95
C PHE A 279 -28.21 -3.29 3.08
N ILE A 280 -27.07 -2.78 2.62
CA ILE A 280 -26.76 -1.35 2.48
C ILE A 280 -26.41 -1.05 1.01
N PRO A 281 -26.51 0.21 0.56
CA PRO A 281 -26.16 0.56 -0.82
C PRO A 281 -24.65 0.35 -1.07
N PRO A 282 -24.23 0.18 -2.34
CA PRO A 282 -22.81 0.19 -2.69
C PRO A 282 -22.16 1.54 -2.35
N ILE A 283 -20.87 1.52 -2.05
CA ILE A 283 -20.08 2.74 -1.82
C ILE A 283 -19.95 3.50 -3.14
N ASP A 284 -20.25 4.80 -3.12
CA ASP A 284 -20.06 5.67 -4.29
C ASP A 284 -18.56 5.99 -4.49
N LEU A 285 -17.91 5.19 -5.34
CA LEU A 285 -16.48 5.33 -5.67
C LEU A 285 -16.17 6.58 -6.52
N SER A 286 -17.17 7.36 -6.95
CA SER A 286 -16.90 8.64 -7.61
C SER A 286 -16.48 9.72 -6.61
N VAL A 287 -16.89 9.58 -5.35
CA VAL A 287 -16.60 10.52 -4.26
C VAL A 287 -15.75 9.89 -3.16
N PHE A 288 -15.76 8.57 -3.00
CA PHE A 288 -14.98 7.86 -2.00
C PHE A 288 -13.76 7.16 -2.62
N HIS A 289 -12.58 7.51 -2.12
CA HIS A 289 -11.30 6.93 -2.57
C HIS A 289 -10.65 6.10 -1.46
N PRO A 290 -10.01 4.96 -1.76
CA PRO A 290 -9.32 4.16 -0.75
C PRO A 290 -8.14 4.91 -0.13
N TRP A 291 -8.15 5.06 1.19
CA TRP A 291 -7.04 5.59 1.99
C TRP A 291 -6.10 4.49 2.48
N TYR A 292 -6.68 3.37 2.92
CA TYR A 292 -5.96 2.24 3.48
C TYR A 292 -6.68 0.94 3.14
N SER A 293 -5.92 -0.10 2.84
CA SER A 293 -6.41 -1.47 2.79
C SER A 293 -5.42 -2.39 3.49
N SER A 294 -5.91 -3.22 4.41
CA SER A 294 -5.10 -4.30 4.97
C SER A 294 -4.80 -5.36 3.90
N PHE A 295 -3.77 -6.18 4.16
CA PHE A 295 -3.65 -7.46 3.49
C PHE A 295 -4.86 -8.36 3.86
N PRO A 296 -5.24 -9.32 3.00
CA PRO A 296 -6.29 -10.28 3.30
C PRO A 296 -6.01 -11.04 4.60
N VAL A 297 -7.01 -11.10 5.46
CA VAL A 297 -7.02 -11.88 6.70
C VAL A 297 -7.93 -13.09 6.49
N VAL A 298 -7.52 -14.24 7.04
CA VAL A 298 -8.37 -15.43 7.11
C VAL A 298 -8.56 -15.79 8.58
N GLU A 299 -9.80 -15.75 9.04
CA GLU A 299 -10.21 -16.12 10.40
C GLU A 299 -11.44 -17.01 10.29
N ASN A 300 -11.46 -18.16 10.97
CA ASN A 300 -12.59 -19.10 10.92
C ASN A 300 -13.01 -19.49 9.48
N ASN A 301 -12.04 -19.68 8.57
CA ASN A 301 -12.25 -19.94 7.13
C ASN A 301 -13.00 -18.83 6.37
N ILE A 302 -13.09 -17.63 6.95
CA ILE A 302 -13.68 -16.46 6.30
C ILE A 302 -12.54 -15.53 5.90
N ARG A 303 -12.46 -15.21 4.61
CA ARG A 303 -11.49 -14.26 4.07
C ARG A 303 -12.09 -12.87 4.05
N PHE A 304 -11.42 -11.90 4.64
CA PHE A 304 -11.85 -10.50 4.66
C PHE A 304 -10.68 -9.53 4.65
N THR A 305 -10.98 -8.26 4.37
CA THR A 305 -10.00 -7.15 4.38
C THR A 305 -10.59 -5.94 5.07
N PHE A 306 -9.76 -5.21 5.82
CA PHE A 306 -10.12 -3.91 6.36
C PHE A 306 -9.78 -2.83 5.35
N VAL A 307 -10.77 -2.06 4.93
CA VAL A 307 -10.61 -0.98 3.95
C VAL A 307 -11.17 0.29 4.54
N THR A 308 -10.42 1.39 4.46
CA THR A 308 -10.96 2.72 4.74
C THR A 308 -11.04 3.50 3.45
N TYR A 309 -12.24 3.99 3.13
CA TYR A 309 -12.47 4.96 2.08
C TYR A 309 -12.65 6.34 2.70
N VAL A 310 -12.09 7.36 2.07
CA VAL A 310 -12.28 8.76 2.46
C VAL A 310 -13.02 9.51 1.36
N ARG A 311 -13.90 10.42 1.76
CA ARG A 311 -14.58 11.31 0.83
C ARG A 311 -13.58 12.33 0.28
N VAL A 312 -13.44 12.38 -1.03
CA VAL A 312 -12.67 13.39 -1.74
C VAL A 312 -13.67 14.35 -2.39
N ARG A 313 -13.65 15.62 -1.97
CA ARG A 313 -14.49 16.66 -2.57
C ARG A 313 -13.82 17.13 -3.86
N SER A 314 -14.53 17.05 -4.99
CA SER A 314 -14.06 17.62 -6.24
C SER A 314 -13.90 19.13 -6.06
N SER A 315 -12.69 19.64 -6.23
CA SER A 315 -12.28 21.03 -6.01
C SER A 315 -12.77 21.99 -7.11
N ALA A 316 -13.96 21.74 -7.66
CA ALA A 316 -14.45 22.52 -8.80
C ALA A 316 -14.93 23.93 -8.41
N ILE A 317 -15.08 24.27 -7.13
CA ILE A 317 -15.53 25.61 -6.70
C ILE A 317 -14.88 25.93 -5.35
N GLU A 318 -13.84 26.77 -5.37
CA GLU A 318 -13.54 27.87 -4.44
C GLU A 318 -12.03 28.22 -4.45
N PRO A 319 -11.64 29.45 -4.79
CA PRO A 319 -10.25 29.91 -4.67
C PRO A 319 -10.05 30.58 -3.31
N LEU A 320 -9.45 29.91 -2.32
CA LEU A 320 -9.00 30.58 -1.10
C LEU A 320 -7.69 29.97 -0.55
N ASP A 321 -6.74 30.86 -0.31
CA ASP A 321 -5.47 30.78 0.46
C ASP A 321 -4.95 29.37 0.87
N THR A 322 -3.95 28.89 0.14
CA THR A 322 -3.56 27.46 0.04
C THR A 322 -2.58 26.95 1.09
N SER A 323 -2.18 27.73 2.10
CA SER A 323 -1.10 27.30 3.01
C SER A 323 -1.56 26.67 4.33
N LYS A 324 -2.77 26.97 4.82
CA LYS A 324 -3.29 26.42 6.10
C LYS A 324 -4.39 25.37 5.94
N PHE A 325 -5.11 25.35 4.82
CA PHE A 325 -6.26 24.45 4.61
C PHE A 325 -5.88 22.99 4.28
N GLU A 326 -4.69 22.72 3.75
CA GLU A 326 -4.32 21.34 3.36
C GLU A 326 -4.01 20.43 4.55
N VAL A 327 -3.53 20.99 5.67
CA VAL A 327 -3.20 20.25 6.90
C VAL A 327 -4.46 19.67 7.57
N GLU A 328 -5.65 20.22 7.29
CA GLU A 328 -6.92 19.77 7.87
C GLU A 328 -7.67 18.73 7.02
N LYS A 329 -7.21 18.42 5.80
CA LYS A 329 -8.06 17.74 4.80
C LYS A 329 -8.42 16.28 5.12
N PHE A 330 -7.69 15.63 6.04
CA PHE A 330 -7.97 14.25 6.49
C PHE A 330 -7.78 14.04 8.00
N SER A 331 -7.65 15.11 8.79
CA SER A 331 -7.46 15.03 10.25
C SER A 331 -8.68 14.45 10.98
N PHE A 332 -9.83 14.38 10.30
CA PHE A 332 -11.02 13.67 10.77
C PHE A 332 -10.80 12.16 10.92
N LEU A 333 -9.81 11.55 10.25
CA LEU A 333 -9.53 10.13 10.39
C LEU A 333 -9.01 9.80 11.80
N PRO A 334 -9.35 8.63 12.36
CA PRO A 334 -8.66 8.10 13.52
C PRO A 334 -7.16 8.00 13.27
N LYS A 335 -6.33 8.40 14.23
CA LYS A 335 -4.86 8.44 14.07
C LYS A 335 -4.29 7.07 13.64
N ASN A 336 -4.80 5.99 14.23
CA ASN A 336 -4.42 4.61 13.88
C ASN A 336 -4.82 4.18 12.46
N ILE A 337 -5.67 4.93 11.75
CA ILE A 337 -6.00 4.72 10.33
C ILE A 337 -5.23 5.71 9.45
N PHE A 338 -5.15 6.97 9.88
CA PHE A 338 -4.38 8.00 9.20
C PHE A 338 -2.92 7.56 8.98
N ASP A 339 -2.25 7.07 10.03
CA ASP A 339 -0.86 6.64 10.02
C ASP A 339 -0.59 5.37 9.19
N LYS A 340 -1.65 4.68 8.71
CA LYS A 340 -1.57 3.46 7.90
C LYS A 340 -1.50 3.71 6.39
N HIS A 341 -1.54 4.97 5.93
CA HIS A 341 -1.37 5.27 4.51
C HIS A 341 0.01 4.76 4.02
N GLU A 342 0.02 3.98 2.94
CA GLU A 342 1.23 3.26 2.51
C GLU A 342 2.33 4.19 1.98
N GLU A 343 2.01 5.42 1.56
CA GLU A 343 3.01 6.44 1.21
C GLU A 343 3.97 6.77 2.37
N TYR A 344 3.52 6.59 3.63
CA TYR A 344 4.40 6.77 4.78
C TYR A 344 5.57 5.77 4.82
N LEU A 345 5.49 4.64 4.12
CA LEU A 345 6.63 3.72 3.97
C LEU A 345 7.81 4.43 3.30
N TYR A 346 7.54 5.14 2.20
CA TYR A 346 8.55 5.95 1.48
C TYR A 346 9.00 7.14 2.32
N LEU A 347 8.06 7.92 2.89
CA LEU A 347 8.40 9.13 3.64
C LEU A 347 9.24 8.84 4.89
N LYS A 348 8.88 7.79 5.64
CA LYS A 348 9.65 7.37 6.82
C LYS A 348 11.04 6.90 6.42
N LEU A 349 11.19 6.20 5.31
CA LEU A 349 12.49 5.76 4.82
C LEU A 349 13.36 6.94 4.37
N VAL A 350 12.79 7.93 3.67
CA VAL A 350 13.49 9.19 3.33
C VAL A 350 13.97 9.90 4.61
N GLN A 351 13.08 10.07 5.59
CA GLN A 351 13.42 10.70 6.87
C GLN A 351 14.54 9.95 7.60
N ASP A 352 14.46 8.62 7.63
CA ASP A 352 15.46 7.77 8.28
C ASP A 352 16.82 7.83 7.58
N ILE A 353 16.86 7.84 6.24
CA ILE A 353 18.10 8.04 5.48
C ILE A 353 18.70 9.42 5.77
N ILE A 354 17.90 10.49 5.74
CA ILE A 354 18.40 11.85 6.03
C ILE A 354 18.93 11.97 7.46
N SER A 355 18.25 11.38 8.43
CA SER A 355 18.60 11.49 9.86
C SER A 355 19.74 10.57 10.30
N ASN A 356 19.75 9.34 9.79
CA ASN A 356 20.58 8.25 10.32
C ASN A 356 21.46 7.57 9.27
N GLY A 357 21.39 8.00 8.01
CA GLY A 357 22.16 7.39 6.92
C GLY A 357 23.64 7.78 6.98
N VAL A 358 24.46 6.95 6.32
CA VAL A 358 25.90 7.15 6.21
C VAL A 358 26.19 8.06 5.03
N GLN A 359 26.99 9.11 5.27
CA GLN A 359 27.48 9.97 4.20
C GLN A 359 28.52 9.22 3.36
N LYS A 360 28.37 9.28 2.04
CA LYS A 360 29.29 8.68 1.08
C LYS A 360 29.55 9.66 -0.05
N ASP A 361 30.75 9.61 -0.59
CA ASP A 361 31.00 10.15 -1.92
C ASP A 361 30.40 9.21 -2.98
N ASP A 362 30.19 9.72 -4.19
CA ASP A 362 29.56 8.97 -5.27
C ASP A 362 30.20 9.30 -6.63
N ARG A 363 29.92 8.48 -7.64
CA ARG A 363 30.52 8.62 -8.98
C ARG A 363 30.20 9.96 -9.67
N THR A 364 29.12 10.65 -9.26
CA THR A 364 28.69 11.93 -9.86
C THR A 364 29.36 13.14 -9.21
N GLY A 365 30.07 12.95 -8.09
CA GLY A 365 30.68 14.03 -7.31
C GLY A 365 29.70 14.85 -6.45
N THR A 366 28.41 14.51 -6.42
CA THR A 366 27.39 15.21 -5.60
C THR A 366 27.47 14.80 -4.12
N GLY A 367 27.86 13.56 -3.85
CA GLY A 367 27.75 12.91 -2.56
C GLY A 367 26.33 12.50 -2.20
N THR A 368 26.21 11.51 -1.33
CA THR A 368 24.94 10.92 -0.89
C THR A 368 24.90 10.71 0.62
N VAL A 369 23.69 10.56 1.14
CA VAL A 369 23.41 9.96 2.46
C VAL A 369 22.63 8.68 2.21
N SER A 370 23.07 7.55 2.76
CA SER A 370 22.58 6.23 2.33
C SER A 370 22.35 5.24 3.47
N LYS A 371 21.50 4.25 3.21
CA LYS A 371 21.34 3.03 4.00
C LYS A 371 21.36 1.81 3.08
N PHE A 372 21.84 0.68 3.60
CA PHE A 372 21.94 -0.56 2.84
C PHE A 372 20.88 -1.57 3.32
N GLY A 373 20.14 -2.16 2.39
CA GLY A 373 19.17 -3.22 2.67
C GLY A 373 17.87 -2.69 3.29
N CYS A 374 17.05 -2.02 2.47
CA CYS A 374 15.73 -1.50 2.88
C CYS A 374 14.61 -2.22 2.13
N GLN A 375 13.38 -2.14 2.65
CA GLN A 375 12.22 -2.77 2.03
C GLN A 375 10.95 -1.93 2.23
N MET A 376 10.12 -1.87 1.20
CA MET A 376 8.75 -1.34 1.25
C MET A 376 7.79 -2.36 0.63
N ARG A 377 6.54 -2.42 1.09
CA ARG A 377 5.50 -3.30 0.53
C ARG A 377 4.20 -2.53 0.35
N PHE A 378 3.67 -2.55 -0.85
CA PHE A 378 2.46 -1.83 -1.27
C PHE A 378 1.36 -2.81 -1.69
N ASN A 379 0.12 -2.50 -1.35
CA ASN A 379 -1.05 -3.31 -1.67
C ASN A 379 -1.71 -2.81 -2.96
N LEU A 380 -1.75 -3.64 -4.01
CA LEU A 380 -2.25 -3.24 -5.33
C LEU A 380 -3.75 -3.52 -5.54
N ARG A 381 -4.43 -4.11 -4.55
CA ARG A 381 -5.81 -4.62 -4.70
C ARG A 381 -6.87 -3.52 -4.89
N LYS A 382 -6.58 -2.29 -4.46
CA LYS A 382 -7.54 -1.17 -4.41
C LYS A 382 -7.06 0.10 -5.11
N ASN A 383 -5.76 0.33 -5.15
CA ASN A 383 -5.16 1.53 -5.72
C ASN A 383 -3.76 1.22 -6.28
N LEU A 384 -3.18 2.18 -6.98
CA LEU A 384 -1.82 2.12 -7.49
C LEU A 384 -0.93 3.03 -6.63
N PRO A 385 0.22 2.55 -6.09
CA PRO A 385 1.10 3.34 -5.24
C PRO A 385 1.87 4.41 -6.05
N LEU A 386 1.15 5.43 -6.51
CA LEU A 386 1.68 6.61 -7.17
C LEU A 386 1.71 7.76 -6.17
N LEU A 387 2.91 8.15 -5.74
CA LEU A 387 3.10 9.12 -4.66
C LEU A 387 2.31 10.40 -4.90
N THR A 388 1.75 10.93 -3.81
CA THR A 388 0.89 12.12 -3.81
C THR A 388 1.56 13.31 -3.14
N THR A 389 2.55 13.11 -2.28
CA THR A 389 3.33 14.19 -1.64
C THR A 389 4.22 14.97 -2.63
N LYS A 390 4.38 14.46 -3.85
CA LYS A 390 4.87 15.20 -5.02
C LYS A 390 4.28 14.62 -6.29
N LYS A 391 4.06 15.45 -7.31
CA LYS A 391 3.61 14.98 -8.63
C LYS A 391 4.68 14.11 -9.31
N VAL A 392 4.34 12.85 -9.58
CA VAL A 392 5.16 11.89 -10.33
C VAL A 392 4.81 11.97 -11.81
N PHE A 393 5.81 11.84 -12.68
CA PHE A 393 5.63 11.92 -14.13
C PHE A 393 5.03 10.63 -14.71
N TRP A 394 3.72 10.40 -14.47
CA TRP A 394 3.00 9.18 -14.85
C TRP A 394 3.15 8.80 -16.32
N ARG A 395 3.02 9.75 -17.26
CA ARG A 395 3.18 9.45 -18.69
C ARG A 395 4.58 8.91 -19.00
N GLY A 396 5.62 9.43 -18.34
CA GLY A 396 6.97 8.89 -18.43
C GLY A 396 7.04 7.45 -17.93
N VAL A 397 6.42 7.14 -16.78
CA VAL A 397 6.36 5.78 -16.21
C VAL A 397 5.76 4.78 -17.20
N VAL A 398 4.62 5.13 -17.78
CA VAL A 398 3.91 4.25 -18.73
C VAL A 398 4.72 4.04 -19.99
N GLU A 399 5.19 5.12 -20.62
CA GLU A 399 5.90 5.03 -21.91
C GLU A 399 7.26 4.34 -21.78
N GLU A 400 8.00 4.56 -20.69
CA GLU A 400 9.24 3.85 -20.42
C GLU A 400 8.98 2.35 -20.19
N LEU A 401 7.95 2.00 -19.42
CA LEU A 401 7.63 0.59 -19.18
C LEU A 401 7.24 -0.13 -20.49
N LEU A 402 6.43 0.51 -21.34
CA LEU A 402 6.08 -0.04 -22.66
C LEU A 402 7.31 -0.18 -23.57
N TRP A 403 8.25 0.76 -23.48
CA TRP A 403 9.53 0.70 -24.19
C TRP A 403 10.44 -0.43 -23.68
N PHE A 404 10.47 -0.70 -22.37
CA PHE A 404 11.14 -1.88 -21.84
C PHE A 404 10.46 -3.18 -22.26
N ILE A 405 9.12 -3.23 -22.22
CA ILE A 405 8.36 -4.40 -22.67
C ILE A 405 8.68 -4.69 -24.13
N SER A 406 8.72 -3.71 -25.01
CA SER A 406 9.02 -3.94 -26.44
C SER A 406 10.46 -4.40 -26.72
N GLY A 407 11.35 -4.41 -25.73
CA GLY A 407 12.76 -4.77 -25.91
C GLY A 407 13.60 -3.67 -26.57
N SER A 408 13.06 -2.47 -26.75
CA SER A 408 13.76 -1.37 -27.41
C SER A 408 14.88 -0.80 -26.54
N THR A 409 15.96 -0.39 -27.20
CA THR A 409 17.15 0.24 -26.58
C THR A 409 17.43 1.63 -27.15
N ASN A 410 16.57 2.10 -28.05
CA ASN A 410 16.68 3.39 -28.71
C ASN A 410 15.96 4.48 -27.90
N ALA A 411 16.71 5.37 -27.26
CA ALA A 411 16.17 6.49 -26.50
C ALA A 411 15.34 7.47 -27.36
N LYS A 412 15.59 7.54 -28.68
CA LYS A 412 14.86 8.43 -29.59
C LYS A 412 13.37 8.11 -29.66
N VAL A 413 12.99 6.83 -29.48
CA VAL A 413 11.58 6.41 -29.41
C VAL A 413 10.84 7.10 -28.25
N LEU A 414 11.52 7.30 -27.13
CA LEU A 414 10.98 8.06 -25.99
C LEU A 414 10.98 9.57 -26.27
N GLN A 415 12.05 10.08 -26.88
CA GLN A 415 12.20 11.50 -27.23
C GLN A 415 11.12 11.97 -28.21
N GLU A 416 10.78 11.18 -29.22
CA GLU A 416 9.71 11.44 -30.19
C GLU A 416 8.35 11.60 -29.49
N LYS A 417 8.15 10.95 -28.35
CA LYS A 417 6.96 11.08 -27.49
C LYS A 417 7.07 12.21 -26.47
N GLY A 418 8.18 12.94 -26.44
CA GLY A 418 8.48 13.99 -25.48
C GLY A 418 8.93 13.47 -24.11
N ILE A 419 9.37 12.22 -24.01
CA ILE A 419 9.85 11.60 -22.78
C ILE A 419 11.39 11.64 -22.78
N ARG A 420 11.97 12.46 -21.90
CA ARG A 420 13.41 12.85 -21.94
C ARG A 420 14.24 12.31 -20.77
N ILE A 421 13.74 11.29 -20.08
CA ILE A 421 14.36 10.77 -18.85
C ILE A 421 15.71 10.09 -19.10
N TRP A 422 15.96 9.63 -20.35
CA TRP A 422 17.22 9.00 -20.76
C TRP A 422 18.18 9.93 -21.52
N ASP A 423 17.79 11.18 -21.82
CA ASP A 423 18.57 12.09 -22.68
C ASP A 423 20.00 12.30 -22.17
N GLY A 424 20.17 12.46 -20.86
CA GLY A 424 21.50 12.63 -20.25
C GLY A 424 22.42 11.44 -20.50
N ASN A 425 21.92 10.22 -20.24
CA ASN A 425 22.68 8.98 -20.40
C ASN A 425 22.81 8.51 -21.86
N ALA A 426 22.01 9.06 -22.77
CA ALA A 426 22.04 8.73 -24.19
C ALA A 426 22.83 9.74 -25.04
N SER A 427 23.26 10.85 -24.44
CA SER A 427 24.00 11.91 -25.13
C SER A 427 25.36 11.45 -25.63
N ARG A 428 25.83 12.05 -26.74
CA ARG A 428 27.16 11.78 -27.30
C ARG A 428 28.26 11.91 -26.25
N ASP A 429 28.29 13.04 -25.54
CA ASP A 429 29.30 13.34 -24.53
C ASP A 429 29.34 12.27 -23.42
N PHE A 430 28.17 11.82 -22.95
CA PHE A 430 28.10 10.80 -21.91
C PHE A 430 28.60 9.44 -22.43
N LEU A 431 28.15 9.01 -23.60
CA LEU A 431 28.58 7.75 -24.21
C LEU A 431 30.10 7.72 -24.45
N ASP A 432 30.67 8.82 -24.92
CA ASP A 432 32.12 8.97 -25.08
C ASP A 432 32.85 8.89 -23.74
N SER A 433 32.32 9.54 -22.69
CA SER A 433 32.92 9.56 -21.36
C SER A 433 33.04 8.17 -20.71
N ILE A 434 32.18 7.22 -21.12
CA ILE A 434 32.18 5.83 -20.63
C ILE A 434 32.76 4.84 -21.63
N GLY A 435 33.41 5.32 -22.69
CA GLY A 435 34.15 4.49 -23.65
C GLY A 435 33.30 3.85 -24.75
N LEU A 436 32.06 4.30 -24.95
CA LEU A 436 31.14 3.81 -25.98
C LEU A 436 31.11 4.74 -27.22
N ALA A 437 32.31 5.10 -27.70
CA ALA A 437 32.50 6.09 -28.78
C ALA A 437 31.96 5.64 -30.15
N ASP A 438 31.85 4.33 -30.36
CA ASP A 438 31.34 3.71 -31.58
C ASP A 438 29.81 3.58 -31.62
N ARG A 439 29.11 3.78 -30.48
CA ARG A 439 27.65 3.76 -30.43
C ARG A 439 27.05 5.00 -31.08
N GLU A 440 25.86 4.86 -31.68
CA GLU A 440 25.09 6.02 -32.13
C GLU A 440 24.52 6.78 -30.92
N GLU A 441 24.43 8.11 -30.99
CA GLU A 441 23.69 8.88 -29.99
C GLU A 441 22.23 8.38 -29.89
N GLY A 442 21.75 8.13 -28.68
CA GLY A 442 20.47 7.47 -28.45
C GLY A 442 20.54 5.95 -28.22
N ASP A 443 21.64 5.28 -28.60
CA ASP A 443 21.83 3.83 -28.40
C ASP A 443 22.34 3.55 -26.97
N LEU A 444 21.43 3.09 -26.11
CA LEU A 444 21.75 2.81 -24.71
C LEU A 444 22.42 1.44 -24.49
N GLY A 445 22.61 0.65 -25.54
CA GLY A 445 23.13 -0.71 -25.46
C GLY A 445 22.11 -1.74 -24.96
N PRO A 446 22.54 -2.96 -24.60
CA PRO A 446 21.66 -4.07 -24.22
C PRO A 446 21.13 -3.92 -22.78
N ILE A 447 20.44 -2.82 -22.49
CA ILE A 447 19.86 -2.50 -21.18
C ILE A 447 18.51 -3.18 -20.94
N TYR A 448 18.01 -3.13 -19.71
CA TYR A 448 16.65 -3.50 -19.26
C TYR A 448 15.79 -4.34 -20.24
N GLY A 449 15.01 -3.68 -21.11
CA GLY A 449 14.08 -4.33 -22.03
C GLY A 449 14.74 -5.33 -22.97
N PHE A 450 15.94 -5.02 -23.46
CA PHE A 450 16.73 -5.97 -24.25
C PHE A 450 17.02 -7.24 -23.44
N GLN A 451 17.44 -7.09 -22.18
CA GLN A 451 17.67 -8.25 -21.32
C GLN A 451 16.36 -8.98 -21.00
N TRP A 452 15.21 -8.29 -20.94
CA TRP A 452 13.91 -8.92 -20.71
C TRP A 452 13.45 -9.78 -21.89
N ARG A 453 13.65 -9.33 -23.13
CA ARG A 453 13.15 -9.99 -24.35
C ARG A 453 14.20 -10.84 -25.07
N HIS A 454 15.48 -10.55 -24.86
CA HIS A 454 16.60 -11.08 -25.64
C HIS A 454 17.80 -11.45 -24.75
N PHE A 455 17.56 -11.97 -23.55
CA PHE A 455 18.63 -12.28 -22.59
C PHE A 455 19.71 -13.19 -23.22
N GLY A 456 20.97 -12.77 -23.16
CA GLY A 456 22.11 -13.51 -23.72
C GLY A 456 22.27 -13.43 -25.24
N ALA A 457 21.44 -12.65 -25.95
CA ALA A 457 21.67 -12.35 -27.36
C ALA A 457 22.88 -11.41 -27.52
N ARG A 458 23.70 -11.63 -28.55
CA ARG A 458 24.79 -10.71 -28.90
C ARG A 458 24.21 -9.39 -29.41
N TYR A 459 24.44 -8.30 -28.66
CA TYR A 459 24.06 -6.96 -29.08
C TYR A 459 24.93 -6.47 -30.25
N THR A 460 24.30 -5.76 -31.19
CA THR A 460 24.99 -5.04 -32.27
C THR A 460 24.70 -3.55 -32.21
N ASN A 461 23.44 -3.14 -32.39
CA ASN A 461 22.98 -1.76 -32.29
C ASN A 461 21.47 -1.71 -32.02
N MET A 462 20.94 -0.51 -31.78
CA MET A 462 19.53 -0.27 -31.47
C MET A 462 18.54 -0.44 -32.64
N HIS A 463 19.02 -0.62 -33.88
CA HIS A 463 18.19 -0.75 -35.08
C HIS A 463 18.05 -2.20 -35.57
N ALA A 464 18.86 -3.11 -35.03
CA ALA A 464 18.85 -4.51 -35.41
C ALA A 464 17.57 -5.23 -34.95
N ASP A 465 17.11 -6.18 -35.76
CA ASP A 465 16.04 -7.10 -35.35
C ASP A 465 16.61 -8.22 -34.48
N TYR A 466 16.11 -8.30 -33.24
CA TYR A 466 16.45 -9.32 -32.26
C TYR A 466 15.36 -10.37 -32.07
N THR A 467 14.30 -10.36 -32.90
CA THR A 467 13.23 -11.37 -32.85
C THR A 467 13.80 -12.78 -32.88
N GLY A 468 13.42 -13.60 -31.88
CA GLY A 468 13.89 -14.97 -31.74
C GLY A 468 15.35 -15.13 -31.30
N LYS A 469 16.08 -14.05 -30.99
CA LYS A 469 17.44 -14.10 -30.44
C LYS A 469 17.41 -14.00 -28.92
N GLY A 470 18.30 -14.76 -28.27
CA GLY A 470 18.38 -14.82 -26.81
C GLY A 470 17.18 -15.54 -26.20
N PHE A 471 16.94 -15.28 -24.91
CA PHE A 471 15.82 -15.84 -24.16
C PHE A 471 14.82 -14.74 -23.76
N ASP A 472 13.56 -14.90 -24.16
CA ASP A 472 12.47 -13.99 -23.79
C ASP A 472 11.94 -14.34 -22.40
N GLN A 473 12.53 -13.68 -21.39
CA GLN A 473 12.16 -13.88 -19.99
C GLN A 473 10.75 -13.38 -19.69
N LEU A 474 10.29 -12.30 -20.33
CA LEU A 474 8.97 -11.73 -20.06
C LEU A 474 7.86 -12.69 -20.50
N LEU A 475 7.98 -13.27 -21.70
CA LEU A 475 7.03 -14.26 -22.17
C LEU A 475 7.11 -15.56 -21.38
N ASP A 476 8.29 -16.02 -20.97
CA ASP A 476 8.44 -17.18 -20.08
C ASP A 476 7.79 -16.95 -18.70
N VAL A 477 7.93 -15.74 -18.13
CA VAL A 477 7.23 -15.34 -16.90
C VAL A 477 5.72 -15.45 -17.07
N ILE A 478 5.17 -14.86 -18.14
CA ILE A 478 3.72 -14.90 -18.42
C ILE A 478 3.24 -16.34 -18.65
N ASP A 479 4.01 -17.15 -19.40
CA ASP A 479 3.69 -18.55 -19.66
C ASP A 479 3.65 -19.37 -18.37
N LYS A 480 4.65 -19.20 -17.49
CA LYS A 480 4.70 -19.86 -16.18
C LYS A 480 3.54 -19.42 -15.29
N ILE A 481 3.20 -18.13 -15.25
CA ILE A 481 2.04 -17.66 -14.46
C ILE A 481 0.76 -18.35 -14.93
N LYS A 482 0.56 -18.46 -16.26
CA LYS A 482 -0.65 -19.09 -16.83
C LYS A 482 -0.69 -20.60 -16.65
N LYS A 483 0.44 -21.29 -16.80
CA LYS A 483 0.49 -22.77 -16.90
C LYS A 483 1.04 -23.47 -15.66
N LYS A 484 1.88 -22.79 -14.88
CA LYS A 484 2.59 -23.32 -13.70
C LYS A 484 2.64 -22.26 -12.58
N PRO A 485 1.49 -21.76 -12.10
CA PRO A 485 1.43 -20.64 -11.15
C PRO A 485 2.15 -20.90 -9.82
N ASP A 486 2.27 -22.15 -9.39
CA ASP A 486 2.99 -22.55 -8.17
C ASP A 486 4.53 -22.66 -8.36
N ASP A 487 5.04 -22.39 -9.58
CA ASP A 487 6.47 -22.40 -9.85
C ASP A 487 7.16 -21.30 -9.02
N ARG A 488 8.30 -21.66 -8.42
CA ARG A 488 9.11 -20.76 -7.59
C ARG A 488 10.19 -20.04 -8.38
N ARG A 489 10.19 -20.18 -9.72
CA ARG A 489 11.21 -19.68 -10.67
C ARG A 489 10.58 -18.75 -11.72
N ILE A 490 9.51 -18.05 -11.34
CA ILE A 490 8.89 -17.00 -12.15
C ILE A 490 9.69 -15.72 -11.92
N ILE A 491 10.74 -15.54 -12.71
CA ILE A 491 11.82 -14.57 -12.47
C ILE A 491 12.10 -13.79 -13.76
N LEU A 492 12.39 -12.50 -13.60
CA LEU A 492 12.84 -11.59 -14.64
C LEU A 492 14.13 -10.91 -14.17
N SER A 493 15.20 -10.97 -14.97
CA SER A 493 16.49 -10.33 -14.64
C SER A 493 16.96 -9.40 -15.75
N ALA A 494 17.43 -8.22 -15.38
CA ALA A 494 18.16 -7.32 -16.26
C ALA A 494 19.69 -7.45 -16.09
N TRP A 495 20.17 -8.18 -15.09
CA TRP A 495 21.59 -8.23 -14.76
C TRP A 495 22.32 -9.34 -15.52
N ASN A 496 23.00 -8.95 -16.60
CA ASN A 496 23.88 -9.82 -17.37
C ASN A 496 25.34 -9.34 -17.24
N PRO A 497 26.20 -9.99 -16.43
CA PRO A 497 27.60 -9.61 -16.25
C PRO A 497 28.39 -9.48 -17.55
N SER A 498 28.09 -10.31 -18.56
CA SER A 498 28.80 -10.30 -19.84
C SER A 498 28.51 -9.06 -20.70
N ASP A 499 27.38 -8.38 -20.44
CA ASP A 499 26.94 -7.24 -21.23
C ASP A 499 27.11 -5.90 -20.48
N LEU A 500 27.53 -5.88 -19.21
CA LEU A 500 27.55 -4.67 -18.40
C LEU A 500 28.39 -3.54 -19.01
N GLU A 501 29.54 -3.87 -19.60
CA GLU A 501 30.42 -2.91 -20.27
C GLU A 501 29.84 -2.38 -21.59
N LEU A 502 28.79 -3.02 -22.12
CA LEU A 502 28.08 -2.59 -23.31
C LEU A 502 26.93 -1.61 -22.99
N MET A 503 26.55 -1.48 -21.73
CA MET A 503 25.37 -0.70 -21.33
C MET A 503 25.76 0.75 -21.02
N ALA A 504 24.98 1.71 -21.53
CA ALA A 504 25.16 3.11 -21.16
C ALA A 504 24.99 3.34 -19.64
N LEU A 505 24.10 2.57 -19.01
CA LEU A 505 23.98 2.55 -17.55
C LEU A 505 23.64 1.13 -17.07
N PRO A 506 24.45 0.54 -16.17
CA PRO A 506 24.12 -0.75 -15.58
C PRO A 506 22.75 -0.75 -14.89
N PRO A 507 21.94 -1.83 -14.99
CA PRO A 507 20.55 -1.82 -14.52
C PRO A 507 20.41 -1.50 -13.04
N CYS A 508 19.57 -0.53 -12.68
CA CYS A 508 19.29 -0.18 -11.29
C CYS A 508 18.30 -1.16 -10.65
N HIS A 509 17.15 -1.40 -11.28
CA HIS A 509 16.22 -2.47 -10.93
C HIS A 509 16.63 -3.76 -11.65
N VAL A 510 17.31 -4.62 -10.89
CA VAL A 510 18.13 -5.73 -11.38
C VAL A 510 17.28 -6.96 -11.65
N PHE A 511 16.34 -7.25 -10.75
CA PHE A 511 15.71 -8.55 -10.65
C PHE A 511 14.29 -8.41 -10.11
N ALA A 512 13.34 -9.15 -10.67
CA ALA A 512 11.99 -9.28 -10.13
C ALA A 512 11.57 -10.75 -10.07
N GLN A 513 10.87 -11.10 -9.00
CA GLN A 513 10.23 -12.40 -8.82
C GLN A 513 8.74 -12.22 -8.66
N PHE A 514 7.97 -13.07 -9.33
CA PHE A 514 6.53 -13.09 -9.24
C PHE A 514 6.04 -14.28 -8.41
N TYR A 515 4.88 -14.09 -7.78
CA TYR A 515 4.26 -15.09 -6.92
C TYR A 515 2.75 -15.10 -7.15
N VAL A 516 2.20 -16.27 -7.50
CA VAL A 516 0.76 -16.45 -7.65
C VAL A 516 0.21 -17.16 -6.43
N ALA A 517 -0.83 -16.60 -5.82
CA ALA A 517 -1.57 -17.27 -4.76
C ALA A 517 -2.98 -16.70 -4.64
N ASN A 518 -3.96 -17.55 -4.32
CA ASN A 518 -5.35 -17.14 -4.08
C ASN A 518 -5.99 -16.31 -5.22
N GLY A 519 -5.62 -16.62 -6.48
CA GLY A 519 -6.06 -15.88 -7.67
C GLY A 519 -5.41 -14.50 -7.83
N GLU A 520 -4.35 -14.21 -7.08
CA GLU A 520 -3.63 -12.93 -7.10
C GLU A 520 -2.17 -13.09 -7.56
N LEU A 521 -1.65 -12.08 -8.26
CA LEU A 521 -0.25 -11.97 -8.66
C LEU A 521 0.46 -10.88 -7.84
N SER A 522 1.49 -11.27 -7.11
CA SER A 522 2.41 -10.36 -6.42
C SER A 522 3.76 -10.30 -7.12
N CYS A 523 4.49 -9.20 -6.92
CA CYS A 523 5.83 -8.98 -7.45
C CYS A 523 6.77 -8.48 -6.34
N GLN A 524 7.97 -9.06 -6.27
CA GLN A 524 9.07 -8.53 -5.50
C GLN A 524 10.19 -8.10 -6.44
N MET A 525 10.60 -6.84 -6.37
CA MET A 525 11.70 -6.30 -7.18
C MET A 525 12.89 -5.91 -6.29
N TYR A 526 14.08 -6.31 -6.70
CA TYR A 526 15.35 -5.90 -6.11
C TYR A 526 16.02 -4.81 -6.94
N GLN A 527 16.27 -3.67 -6.30
CA GLN A 527 16.94 -2.51 -6.87
C GLN A 527 18.29 -2.31 -6.18
N ARG A 528 19.40 -2.50 -6.90
CA ARG A 528 20.75 -2.42 -6.30
C ARG A 528 21.12 -1.01 -5.83
N SER A 529 20.57 0.02 -6.47
CA SER A 529 20.89 1.43 -6.26
C SER A 529 19.62 2.26 -6.48
N ALA A 530 19.23 3.00 -5.45
CA ALA A 530 17.90 3.57 -5.32
C ALA A 530 17.98 5.03 -4.89
N ASP A 531 17.94 5.93 -5.87
CA ASP A 531 17.77 7.36 -5.66
C ASP A 531 16.35 7.62 -5.11
N MET A 532 16.27 7.94 -3.83
CA MET A 532 15.03 8.19 -3.13
C MET A 532 14.34 9.48 -3.62
N GLY A 533 15.10 10.45 -4.15
CA GLY A 533 14.59 11.73 -4.63
C GLY A 533 13.83 11.61 -5.94
N LEU A 534 14.42 10.94 -6.94
CA LEU A 534 13.87 10.85 -8.29
C LEU A 534 13.45 9.43 -8.67
N GLY A 535 14.37 8.47 -8.59
CA GLY A 535 14.19 7.12 -9.14
C GLY A 535 13.12 6.31 -8.42
N VAL A 536 13.17 6.21 -7.09
CA VAL A 536 12.31 5.31 -6.32
C VAL A 536 10.81 5.57 -6.52
N PRO A 537 10.29 6.82 -6.47
CA PRO A 537 8.89 7.09 -6.80
C PRO A 537 8.48 6.58 -8.20
N PHE A 538 9.37 6.70 -9.17
CA PHE A 538 9.16 6.24 -10.55
C PHE A 538 9.17 4.70 -10.60
N ASN A 539 10.12 4.06 -9.92
CA ASN A 539 10.27 2.60 -9.90
C ASN A 539 9.13 1.90 -9.15
N ILE A 540 8.61 2.50 -8.07
CA ILE A 540 7.41 2.00 -7.38
C ILE A 540 6.23 1.95 -8.36
N ALA A 541 5.97 3.05 -9.05
CA ALA A 541 4.86 3.13 -10.00
C ALA A 541 5.05 2.18 -11.20
N SER A 542 6.28 2.08 -11.73
CA SER A 542 6.61 1.22 -12.88
C SER A 542 6.38 -0.26 -12.60
N TYR A 543 6.93 -0.80 -11.51
CA TYR A 543 6.75 -2.23 -11.20
C TYR A 543 5.37 -2.56 -10.63
N ALA A 544 4.71 -1.62 -9.96
CA ALA A 544 3.30 -1.78 -9.61
C ALA A 544 2.43 -1.88 -10.88
N LEU A 545 2.68 -1.02 -11.89
CA LEU A 545 2.00 -1.08 -13.18
C LEU A 545 2.31 -2.38 -13.92
N LEU A 546 3.58 -2.80 -14.02
CA LEU A 546 3.96 -4.07 -14.64
C LEU A 546 3.23 -5.26 -13.99
N THR A 547 3.15 -5.27 -12.66
CA THR A 547 2.42 -6.32 -11.92
C THR A 547 0.94 -6.33 -12.28
N CYS A 548 0.31 -5.15 -12.34
CA CYS A 548 -1.09 -5.03 -12.76
C CYS A 548 -1.31 -5.45 -14.23
N MET A 549 -0.38 -5.14 -15.14
CA MET A 549 -0.44 -5.54 -16.54
C MET A 549 -0.34 -7.06 -16.71
N ILE A 550 0.65 -7.69 -16.05
CA ILE A 550 0.83 -9.14 -16.11
C ILE A 550 -0.35 -9.86 -15.46
N ALA A 551 -0.84 -9.38 -14.31
CA ALA A 551 -2.04 -9.92 -13.67
C ALA A 551 -3.24 -9.87 -14.64
N HIS A 552 -3.43 -8.74 -15.31
CA HIS A 552 -4.51 -8.55 -16.27
C HIS A 552 -4.47 -9.54 -17.45
N VAL A 553 -3.33 -9.69 -18.11
CA VAL A 553 -3.20 -10.60 -19.28
C VAL A 553 -3.17 -12.08 -18.89
N CYS A 554 -3.05 -12.38 -17.59
CA CYS A 554 -3.12 -13.72 -17.02
C CYS A 554 -4.47 -14.00 -16.30
N ASP A 555 -5.45 -13.09 -16.41
CA ASP A 555 -6.75 -13.19 -15.75
C ASP A 555 -6.66 -13.40 -14.22
N LEU A 556 -5.67 -12.75 -13.58
CA LEU A 556 -5.46 -12.70 -12.14
C LEU A 556 -5.76 -11.31 -11.57
N ALA A 557 -6.02 -11.24 -10.27
CA ALA A 557 -6.09 -9.97 -9.55
C ALA A 557 -4.68 -9.48 -9.15
N PRO A 558 -4.40 -8.17 -9.12
CA PRO A 558 -3.17 -7.66 -8.52
C PRO A 558 -3.11 -7.94 -7.01
N GLY A 559 -1.98 -8.46 -6.54
CA GLY A 559 -1.68 -8.73 -5.14
C GLY A 559 -0.86 -7.60 -4.52
N ASP A 560 0.43 -7.88 -4.25
CA ASP A 560 1.34 -6.96 -3.59
C ASP A 560 2.54 -6.61 -4.47
N PHE A 561 3.07 -5.40 -4.30
CA PHE A 561 4.38 -5.03 -4.79
C PHE A 561 5.36 -4.85 -3.62
N VAL A 562 6.44 -5.62 -3.60
CA VAL A 562 7.52 -5.54 -2.60
C VAL A 562 8.77 -4.95 -3.26
N HIS A 563 9.23 -3.81 -2.76
CA HIS A 563 10.39 -3.10 -3.26
C HIS A 563 11.56 -3.32 -2.29
N VAL A 564 12.55 -4.11 -2.71
CA VAL A 564 13.78 -4.38 -1.96
C VAL A 564 14.88 -3.49 -2.51
N LEU A 565 15.51 -2.71 -1.64
CA LEU A 565 16.54 -1.74 -1.99
C LEU A 565 17.89 -2.18 -1.43
N GLY A 566 18.90 -2.23 -2.29
CA GLY A 566 20.30 -2.36 -1.92
C GLY A 566 20.80 -1.05 -1.31
N ASP A 567 21.52 -0.23 -2.08
CA ASP A 567 21.94 1.11 -1.68
C ASP A 567 20.79 2.12 -1.87
N ALA A 568 20.02 2.36 -0.81
CA ALA A 568 18.97 3.37 -0.75
C ALA A 568 19.57 4.70 -0.31
N HIS A 569 19.55 5.71 -1.18
CA HIS A 569 20.28 6.95 -0.96
C HIS A 569 19.51 8.20 -1.34
N VAL A 570 19.86 9.28 -0.66
CA VAL A 570 19.44 10.65 -0.95
C VAL A 570 20.69 11.41 -1.39
N TYR A 571 20.66 11.99 -2.59
CA TYR A 571 21.71 12.91 -3.00
C TYR A 571 21.73 14.15 -2.10
N ARG A 572 22.92 14.67 -1.80
CA ARG A 572 23.08 15.84 -0.91
C ARG A 572 22.28 17.06 -1.39
N ASN A 573 22.22 17.28 -2.70
CA ASN A 573 21.44 18.36 -3.31
C ASN A 573 19.91 18.12 -3.28
N HIS A 574 19.43 16.94 -2.90
CA HIS A 574 18.01 16.60 -2.75
C HIS A 574 17.51 16.65 -1.31
N VAL A 575 18.40 16.77 -0.31
CA VAL A 575 18.02 16.79 1.12
C VAL A 575 16.98 17.88 1.40
N ARG A 576 17.23 19.13 0.96
CA ARG A 576 16.30 20.24 1.17
C ARG A 576 14.95 20.04 0.44
N PRO A 577 14.92 19.71 -0.87
CA PRO A 577 13.67 19.34 -1.56
C PRO A 577 12.88 18.22 -0.87
N LEU A 578 13.57 17.19 -0.35
CA LEU A 578 12.92 16.09 0.35
C LEU A 578 12.41 16.50 1.74
N GLN A 579 13.12 17.38 2.45
CA GLN A 579 12.60 17.98 3.69
C GLN A 579 11.32 18.77 3.45
N GLU A 580 11.20 19.48 2.32
CA GLU A 580 9.94 20.11 1.90
C GLU A 580 8.86 19.05 1.63
N GLN A 581 9.19 17.99 0.88
CA GLN A 581 8.26 16.89 0.62
C GLN A 581 7.72 16.26 1.92
N LEU A 582 8.58 16.10 2.94
CA LEU A 582 8.22 15.52 4.24
C LEU A 582 7.23 16.37 5.05
N GLN A 583 7.06 17.65 4.73
CA GLN A 583 6.03 18.51 5.35
C GLN A 583 4.63 18.35 4.70
N LYS A 584 4.55 17.69 3.53
CA LYS A 584 3.30 17.50 2.78
C LYS A 584 2.60 16.24 3.25
N LEU A 585 1.33 16.35 3.64
CA LEU A 585 0.53 15.18 4.02
C LEU A 585 0.16 14.35 2.77
N PRO A 586 0.23 13.00 2.84
CA PRO A 586 -0.30 12.15 1.79
C PRO A 586 -1.78 12.41 1.53
N LYS A 587 -2.17 12.22 0.27
CA LYS A 587 -3.54 12.15 -0.21
C LYS A 587 -3.81 10.70 -0.68
N PRO A 588 -5.07 10.28 -0.86
CA PRO A 588 -5.38 8.95 -1.38
C PRO A 588 -4.63 8.65 -2.67
N PHE A 589 -4.04 7.45 -2.75
CA PHE A 589 -3.48 6.95 -4.00
C PHE A 589 -4.56 6.85 -5.10
N PRO A 590 -4.19 7.04 -6.37
CA PRO A 590 -5.13 6.92 -7.47
C PRO A 590 -5.52 5.46 -7.72
N VAL A 591 -6.70 5.27 -8.33
CA VAL A 591 -7.14 3.98 -8.82
C VAL A 591 -6.73 3.83 -10.28
N LEU A 592 -6.01 2.74 -10.60
CA LEU A 592 -5.65 2.40 -11.97
C LEU A 592 -6.82 1.66 -12.65
N LYS A 593 -7.22 2.13 -13.84
CA LYS A 593 -8.08 1.41 -14.77
C LYS A 593 -7.27 1.02 -16.00
N ILE A 594 -7.33 -0.27 -16.35
CA ILE A 594 -6.70 -0.85 -17.53
C ILE A 594 -7.79 -1.17 -18.55
N ASN A 595 -7.54 -0.92 -19.84
CA ASN A 595 -8.45 -1.30 -20.92
C ASN A 595 -8.72 -2.83 -20.89
N PRO A 596 -9.97 -3.28 -20.64
CA PRO A 596 -10.26 -4.69 -20.45
C PRO A 596 -10.14 -5.55 -21.71
N GLN A 597 -10.02 -4.93 -22.90
CA GLN A 597 -9.91 -5.63 -24.17
C GLN A 597 -8.47 -6.10 -24.48
N LYS A 598 -7.47 -5.61 -23.73
CA LYS A 598 -6.06 -5.89 -23.99
C LYS A 598 -5.64 -7.18 -23.31
N LYS A 599 -5.50 -8.27 -24.08
CA LYS A 599 -5.18 -9.61 -23.57
C LYS A 599 -3.74 -10.06 -23.80
N ASP A 600 -2.95 -9.22 -24.45
CA ASP A 600 -1.56 -9.48 -24.77
C ASP A 600 -0.67 -8.34 -24.25
N ILE A 601 0.47 -8.70 -23.67
CA ILE A 601 1.38 -7.76 -23.01
C ILE A 601 1.99 -6.77 -24.01
N ASP A 602 2.19 -7.22 -25.25
CA ASP A 602 2.77 -6.42 -26.34
C ASP A 602 1.73 -5.51 -27.03
N SER A 603 0.44 -5.68 -26.71
CA SER A 603 -0.64 -4.92 -27.33
C SER A 603 -0.97 -3.59 -26.63
N PHE A 604 -0.42 -3.35 -25.44
CA PHE A 604 -0.72 -2.16 -24.65
C PHE A 604 -0.14 -0.89 -25.26
N VAL A 605 -0.92 0.19 -25.20
CA VAL A 605 -0.48 1.56 -25.51
C VAL A 605 -0.80 2.48 -24.33
N ALA A 606 -0.19 3.67 -24.28
CA ALA A 606 -0.32 4.56 -23.13
C ALA A 606 -1.77 4.96 -22.80
N THR A 607 -2.64 5.05 -23.82
CA THR A 607 -4.07 5.38 -23.65
C THR A 607 -4.91 4.26 -23.03
N ASP A 608 -4.36 3.04 -22.90
CA ASP A 608 -5.03 1.93 -22.23
C ASP A 608 -5.02 2.04 -20.70
N PHE A 609 -4.32 3.04 -20.15
CA PHE A 609 -4.17 3.25 -18.71
C PHE A 609 -4.78 4.58 -18.29
N THR A 610 -5.79 4.53 -17.42
CA THR A 610 -6.43 5.72 -16.85
C THR A 610 -6.25 5.74 -15.33
N LEU A 611 -5.76 6.86 -14.80
CA LEU A 611 -5.74 7.10 -13.35
C LEU A 611 -6.98 7.87 -12.92
N VAL A 612 -7.70 7.33 -11.95
CA VAL A 612 -8.85 7.99 -11.32
C VAL A 612 -8.42 8.53 -9.95
N GLY A 613 -8.68 9.83 -9.72
CA GLY A 613 -8.42 10.45 -8.41
C GLY A 613 -6.97 10.82 -8.13
N TYR A 614 -6.11 10.97 -9.14
CA TYR A 614 -4.73 11.43 -8.92
C TYR A 614 -4.67 12.96 -8.69
N ASP A 615 -4.70 13.36 -7.42
CA ASP A 615 -4.59 14.75 -6.97
C ASP A 615 -3.29 14.95 -6.15
N PRO A 616 -2.09 14.86 -6.72
CA PRO A 616 -0.86 15.04 -5.95
C PRO A 616 -0.65 16.51 -5.57
N HIS A 617 0.18 16.74 -4.57
CA HIS A 617 0.87 18.00 -4.35
C HIS A 617 1.69 18.41 -5.58
N GLN A 618 2.03 19.70 -5.64
CA GLN A 618 2.81 20.25 -6.75
C GLN A 618 4.17 19.53 -6.92
N LYS A 619 4.69 19.60 -8.15
CA LYS A 619 6.00 19.07 -8.50
C LYS A 619 7.07 19.74 -7.61
N ILE A 620 8.02 18.93 -7.13
CA ILE A 620 9.22 19.41 -6.45
C ILE A 620 10.38 19.21 -7.40
N GLU A 621 11.08 20.28 -7.77
CA GLU A 621 12.21 20.21 -8.68
C GLU A 621 13.43 19.59 -7.99
N MET A 622 13.98 18.56 -8.61
CA MET A 622 15.22 17.87 -8.19
C MET A 622 16.04 17.60 -9.43
N LYS A 623 17.29 18.06 -9.44
CA LYS A 623 18.21 17.84 -10.57
C LYS A 623 18.77 16.43 -10.51
N MET A 624 18.69 15.69 -11.63
CA MET A 624 19.35 14.41 -11.76
C MET A 624 20.87 14.58 -11.67
N ALA A 625 21.53 13.68 -10.93
CA ALA A 625 22.98 13.61 -10.87
C ALA A 625 23.47 12.74 -12.03
N ILE A 626 24.28 13.31 -12.93
CA ILE A 626 24.78 12.64 -14.14
C ILE A 626 26.13 12.00 -13.84
#